data_AF-A0A7Y2VJE4-F1
#
_entry.id   AF-A0A7Y2VJE4-F1
#
_cell.length_a   1.000
_cell.length_b   1.000
_cell.length_c   1.000
_cell.angle_alpha   90.00
_cell.angle_beta   90.00
_cell.angle_gamma   90.00
#
_symmetry.space_group_name_H-M   'P 1'
#
loop_
_entity.id
_entity.type
_entity.pdbx_description
1 polymer ?
#
loop_
_entity_poly.entity_id
_entity_poly.type
_entity_poly.pdbx_seq_one_letter_code
_entity_poly.pdbx_strand_id
1 'polypeptide(L)'
;RGVFDAGNIIDQIGNPDWERMLMAAALAASIPDNIRQAAHSTEWAPEVLFYSLLDRDEELRERQLLVVARRMGSDSESQVRALLKSGGVARPEQRLPLLEVAFPALKRRPPDFVARVLETANALIEVDGKVDVFEYLLARVITLQLQESRQPHRVKVAGRKGLAALQIEALQVMAVLADHGHDDEQSRLAAFRAGLGSLGLDSSTAPPASDEWVRLLDRALPRLDELKSADKEKLVRALAAVVLHDGRMVASELELLRAVCDLIHVPLPLLTGS
;
A
#
# COMPACT_ATOMS: atom_id res chain seq x y z
N ARG A 1 4.56 -27.77 -8.71
CA ARG A 1 3.22 -27.54 -8.12
C ARG A 1 3.47 -26.78 -6.83
N GLY A 2 3.44 -25.45 -6.91
CA GLY A 2 3.87 -24.57 -5.82
C GLY A 2 2.85 -24.57 -4.69
N VAL A 3 3.34 -24.47 -3.46
CA VAL A 3 2.55 -24.52 -2.21
C VAL A 3 1.67 -23.27 -2.02
N PHE A 4 1.80 -22.26 -2.89
CA PHE A 4 1.08 -20.98 -2.80
C PHE A 4 0.39 -20.66 -4.12
N ASP A 5 -0.88 -21.07 -4.22
CA ASP A 5 -1.85 -20.67 -5.24
C ASP A 5 -2.53 -19.36 -4.78
N ALA A 6 -2.93 -18.49 -5.71
CA ALA A 6 -3.75 -17.31 -5.42
C ALA A 6 -5.06 -17.68 -4.68
N GLY A 7 -5.57 -18.90 -4.91
CA GLY A 7 -6.65 -19.48 -4.12
C GLY A 7 -6.31 -19.60 -2.62
N ASN A 8 -5.09 -20.01 -2.29
CA ASN A 8 -4.63 -20.29 -0.93
C ASN A 8 -4.39 -19.00 -0.11
N ILE A 9 -4.07 -17.87 -0.75
CA ILE A 9 -3.96 -16.55 -0.09
C ILE A 9 -5.32 -16.07 0.44
N ILE A 10 -6.41 -16.50 -0.22
CA ILE A 10 -7.75 -15.94 -0.04
C ILE A 10 -8.62 -16.82 0.86
N ASP A 11 -8.43 -18.14 0.82
CA ASP A 11 -9.01 -19.07 1.80
C ASP A 11 -8.51 -18.81 3.24
N GLN A 12 -7.48 -17.97 3.38
CA GLN A 12 -6.86 -17.57 4.65
C GLN A 12 -7.28 -16.19 5.15
N ILE A 13 -8.19 -15.49 4.44
CA ILE A 13 -8.82 -14.26 4.92
C ILE A 13 -9.70 -14.63 6.13
N GLY A 14 -9.14 -14.52 7.33
CA GLY A 14 -9.79 -14.84 8.61
C GLY A 14 -9.14 -15.93 9.44
N ASN A 15 -8.07 -16.60 8.97
CA ASN A 15 -7.35 -17.60 9.75
C ASN A 15 -5.86 -17.65 9.36
N PRO A 16 -4.98 -16.86 10.02
CA PRO A 16 -3.56 -16.83 9.66
C PRO A 16 -2.85 -18.12 10.11
N ASP A 17 -2.26 -18.84 9.15
CA ASP A 17 -1.44 -20.02 9.44
C ASP A 17 -0.21 -19.64 10.30
N TRP A 18 0.25 -20.54 11.16
CA TRP A 18 1.30 -20.31 12.16
C TRP A 18 2.63 -19.84 11.54
N GLU A 19 2.99 -20.37 10.37
CA GLU A 19 4.18 -19.95 9.61
C GLU A 19 4.10 -18.49 9.15
N ARG A 20 2.91 -18.04 8.72
CA ARG A 20 2.68 -16.64 8.32
C ARG A 20 2.69 -15.71 9.53
N MET A 21 2.15 -16.14 10.67
CA MET A 21 2.27 -15.38 11.92
C MET A 21 3.73 -15.22 12.35
N LEU A 22 4.54 -16.26 12.24
CA LEU A 22 5.97 -16.20 12.55
C LEU A 22 6.73 -15.31 11.58
N MET A 23 6.39 -15.32 10.29
CA MET A 23 7.04 -14.48 9.28
C MET A 23 6.61 -13.01 9.38
N ALA A 24 5.33 -12.75 9.66
CA ALA A 24 4.81 -11.45 10.04
C ALA A 24 5.52 -10.90 11.29
N ALA A 25 5.73 -11.75 12.29
CA ALA A 25 6.50 -11.42 13.49
C ALA A 25 7.99 -11.18 13.18
N ALA A 26 8.59 -11.93 12.25
CA ALA A 26 9.97 -11.74 11.81
C ALA A 26 10.16 -10.43 11.02
N LEU A 27 9.20 -10.05 10.18
CA LEU A 27 9.20 -8.78 9.45
C LEU A 27 9.02 -7.61 10.41
N ALA A 28 8.08 -7.73 11.36
CA ALA A 28 7.95 -6.77 12.44
C ALA A 28 9.27 -6.69 13.23
N ALA A 29 9.90 -7.83 13.58
CA ALA A 29 11.20 -7.90 14.25
C ALA A 29 12.38 -7.35 13.41
N SER A 30 12.20 -7.20 12.10
CA SER A 30 13.18 -6.55 11.23
C SER A 30 13.18 -5.02 11.35
N ILE A 31 12.12 -4.45 11.93
CA ILE A 31 12.06 -3.03 12.28
C ILE A 31 12.85 -2.85 13.58
N PRO A 32 13.89 -1.98 13.59
CA PRO A 32 14.65 -1.70 14.81
C PRO A 32 13.74 -1.23 15.95
N ASP A 33 13.96 -1.75 17.17
CA ASP A 33 13.07 -1.52 18.31
C ASP A 33 12.87 -0.03 18.63
N ASN A 34 13.89 0.80 18.43
CA ASN A 34 13.81 2.23 18.61
C ASN A 34 12.83 2.89 17.62
N ILE A 35 12.80 2.43 16.35
CA ILE A 35 11.86 2.93 15.34
C ILE A 35 10.44 2.44 15.68
N ARG A 36 10.29 1.19 16.11
CA ARG A 36 8.99 0.66 16.54
C ARG A 36 8.44 1.41 17.75
N GLN A 37 9.27 1.71 18.74
CA GLN A 37 8.86 2.50 19.91
C GLN A 37 8.46 3.93 19.51
N ALA A 38 9.22 4.55 18.61
CA ALA A 38 8.89 5.86 18.04
C ALA A 38 7.51 5.83 17.34
N ALA A 39 7.21 4.76 16.59
CA ALA A 39 5.93 4.60 15.90
C ALA A 39 4.75 4.57 16.89
N HIS A 40 4.91 3.95 18.05
CA HIS A 40 3.86 3.93 19.09
C HIS A 40 3.70 5.26 19.85
N SER A 41 4.69 6.15 19.78
CA SER A 41 4.70 7.43 20.48
C SER A 41 3.83 8.45 19.75
N THR A 42 2.91 9.11 20.47
CA THR A 42 2.13 10.22 19.90
C THR A 42 3.00 11.36 19.41
N GLU A 43 4.17 11.57 20.03
CA GLU A 43 5.11 12.61 19.66
C GLU A 43 5.82 12.28 18.34
N TRP A 44 6.34 11.05 18.19
CA TRP A 44 7.24 10.65 17.10
C TRP A 44 6.56 9.93 15.92
N ALA A 45 5.29 9.52 16.06
CA ALA A 45 4.58 8.83 14.99
C ALA A 45 4.52 9.61 13.65
N PRO A 46 4.36 10.95 13.63
CA PRO A 46 4.45 11.72 12.39
C PRO A 46 5.81 11.60 11.71
N GLU A 47 6.87 11.65 12.50
CA GLU A 47 8.25 11.57 12.02
C GLU A 47 8.57 10.17 11.51
N VAL A 48 8.03 9.11 12.13
CA VAL A 48 8.13 7.74 11.60
C VAL A 48 7.42 7.62 10.24
N LEU A 49 6.26 8.25 10.09
CA LEU A 49 5.58 8.31 8.79
C LEU A 49 6.47 9.00 7.75
N PHE A 50 7.02 10.19 8.02
CA PHE A 50 7.90 10.88 7.07
C PHE A 50 9.17 10.07 6.77
N TYR A 51 9.78 9.48 7.79
CA TYR A 51 10.91 8.56 7.68
C TYR A 51 10.61 7.39 6.72
N SER A 52 9.42 6.80 6.82
CA SER A 52 9.03 5.67 5.96
C SER A 52 8.87 6.06 4.48
N LEU A 53 8.60 7.34 4.20
CA LEU A 53 8.43 7.89 2.85
C LEU A 53 9.74 8.42 2.25
N LEU A 54 10.85 8.37 2.99
CA LEU A 54 12.13 8.84 2.48
C LEU A 54 12.65 7.94 1.36
N ASP A 55 13.19 8.58 0.33
CA ASP A 55 13.81 7.92 -0.82
C ASP A 55 15.18 7.32 -0.46
N ARG A 56 15.57 6.29 -1.20
CA ARG A 56 16.89 5.66 -1.14
C ARG A 56 17.97 6.51 -1.79
N ASP A 57 17.63 7.33 -2.76
CA ASP A 57 18.51 8.34 -3.34
C ASP A 57 18.80 9.45 -2.31
N GLU A 58 20.08 9.74 -2.09
CA GLU A 58 20.51 10.69 -1.07
C GLU A 58 20.10 12.13 -1.41
N GLU A 59 20.14 12.52 -2.68
CA GLU A 59 19.79 13.88 -3.12
C GLU A 59 18.29 14.13 -2.99
N LEU A 60 17.47 13.17 -3.42
CA LEU A 60 16.01 13.24 -3.23
C LEU A 60 15.63 13.25 -1.75
N ARG A 61 16.30 12.43 -0.95
CA ARG A 61 16.06 12.38 0.50
C ARG A 61 16.36 13.71 1.19
N GLU A 62 17.45 14.38 0.85
CA GLU A 62 17.76 15.70 1.40
C GLU A 62 16.70 16.75 1.01
N ARG A 63 16.18 16.68 -0.22
CA ARG A 63 15.06 17.53 -0.67
C ARG A 63 13.77 17.23 0.12
N GLN A 64 13.48 15.96 0.38
CA GLN A 64 12.36 15.54 1.23
C GLN A 64 12.50 16.03 2.68
N LEU A 65 13.69 15.94 3.27
CA LEU A 65 13.95 16.47 4.61
C LEU A 65 13.74 17.99 4.68
N LEU A 66 14.12 18.74 3.64
CA LEU A 66 13.80 20.17 3.55
C LEU A 66 12.29 20.44 3.50
N VAL A 67 11.49 19.57 2.88
CA VAL A 67 10.03 19.66 2.90
C VAL A 67 9.50 19.46 4.33
N VAL A 68 10.00 18.46 5.06
CA VAL A 68 9.67 18.25 6.48
C VAL A 68 10.00 19.50 7.29
N ALA A 69 11.22 20.04 7.16
CA ALA A 69 11.64 21.24 7.89
C ALA A 69 10.72 22.44 7.63
N ARG A 70 10.31 22.66 6.37
CA ARG A 70 9.45 23.79 5.99
C ARG A 70 8.01 23.64 6.48
N ARG A 71 7.45 22.43 6.47
CA ARG A 71 6.04 22.19 6.80
C ARG A 71 5.82 21.87 8.28
N MET A 72 6.76 21.16 8.89
CA MET A 72 6.64 20.61 10.25
C MET A 72 7.63 21.24 11.24
N GLY A 73 8.65 21.95 10.76
CA GLY A 73 9.66 22.63 11.58
C GLY A 73 10.99 21.85 11.66
N SER A 74 12.05 22.56 12.07
CA SER A 74 13.41 22.01 12.20
C SER A 74 13.51 20.85 13.20
N ASP A 75 12.70 20.89 14.26
CA ASP A 75 12.71 19.85 15.29
C ASP A 75 12.20 18.52 14.71
N SER A 76 11.12 18.56 13.91
CA SER A 76 10.58 17.39 13.21
C SER A 76 11.59 16.84 12.20
N GLU A 77 12.24 17.71 11.41
CA GLU A 77 13.30 17.29 10.50
C GLU A 77 14.50 16.65 11.23
N SER A 78 14.91 17.21 12.37
CA SER A 78 15.97 16.64 13.21
C SER A 78 15.59 15.27 13.77
N GLN A 79 14.33 15.07 14.17
CA GLN A 79 13.81 13.79 14.61
C GLN A 79 13.79 12.75 13.48
N VAL A 80 13.37 13.13 12.27
CA VAL A 80 13.43 12.24 11.09
C VAL A 80 14.87 11.85 10.77
N ARG A 81 15.83 12.78 10.84
CA ARG A 81 17.26 12.46 10.69
C ARG A 81 17.78 11.52 11.77
N ALA A 82 17.31 11.66 13.02
CA ALA A 82 17.66 10.75 14.10
C ALA A 82 17.14 9.32 13.84
N LEU A 83 15.92 9.20 13.31
CA LEU A 83 15.37 7.91 12.86
C LEU A 83 16.20 7.33 11.71
N LEU A 84 16.53 8.12 10.70
CA LEU A 84 17.39 7.71 9.58
C LEU A 84 18.77 7.23 10.03
N LYS A 85 19.42 7.96 10.94
CA LYS A 85 20.75 7.62 11.46
C LYS A 85 20.74 6.31 12.26
N SER A 86 19.64 6.02 12.95
CA SER A 86 19.54 4.86 13.83
C SER A 86 18.96 3.63 13.15
N GLY A 87 18.04 3.81 12.20
CA GLY A 87 17.32 2.74 11.50
C GLY A 87 17.81 2.45 10.08
N GLY A 88 18.64 3.32 9.49
CA GLY A 88 18.96 3.27 8.06
C GLY A 88 17.77 3.73 7.21
N VAL A 89 17.82 3.52 5.90
CA VAL A 89 16.66 3.81 5.03
C VAL A 89 15.63 2.70 5.18
N ALA A 90 14.36 3.06 5.38
CA ALA A 90 13.27 2.10 5.44
C ALA A 90 13.21 1.26 4.15
N ARG A 91 13.21 -0.06 4.29
CA ARG A 91 13.02 -0.95 3.15
C ARG A 91 11.53 -0.96 2.73
N PRO A 92 11.19 -1.15 1.44
CA PRO A 92 9.81 -1.18 0.95
C PRO A 92 8.90 -2.06 1.79
N GLU A 93 9.38 -3.25 2.14
CA GLU A 93 8.67 -4.23 2.97
C GLU A 93 8.42 -3.77 4.41
N GLN A 94 9.08 -2.72 4.88
CA GLN A 94 8.90 -2.16 6.22
C GLN A 94 7.97 -0.93 6.22
N ARG A 95 7.73 -0.30 5.07
CA ARG A 95 7.03 0.98 4.99
C ARG A 95 5.58 0.88 5.47
N LEU A 96 4.75 0.04 4.86
CA LEU A 96 3.35 -0.13 5.29
C LEU A 96 3.23 -0.70 6.71
N PRO A 97 4.01 -1.70 7.15
CA PRO A 97 4.01 -2.14 8.55
C PRO A 97 4.34 -1.03 9.55
N LEU A 98 5.33 -0.18 9.25
CA LEU A 98 5.66 0.97 10.09
C LEU A 98 4.46 1.92 10.24
N LEU A 99 3.70 2.12 9.17
CA LEU A 99 2.51 2.95 9.21
C LEU A 99 1.38 2.33 9.99
N GLU A 100 1.11 1.04 9.83
CA GLU A 100 0.11 0.32 10.61
C GLU A 100 0.39 0.45 12.12
N VAL A 101 1.67 0.42 12.51
CA VAL A 101 2.11 0.63 13.90
C VAL A 101 1.97 2.09 14.33
N ALA A 102 2.27 3.05 13.46
CA ALA A 102 2.19 4.49 13.76
C ALA A 102 0.74 5.02 13.83
N PHE A 103 -0.17 4.35 13.13
CA PHE A 103 -1.52 4.82 12.92
C PHE A 103 -2.33 5.09 14.21
N PRO A 104 -2.32 4.22 15.24
CA PRO A 104 -3.03 4.47 16.49
C PRO A 104 -2.51 5.70 17.26
N ALA A 105 -1.25 6.08 17.08
CA ALA A 105 -0.68 7.27 17.66
C ALA A 105 -1.08 8.53 16.88
N LEU A 106 -1.05 8.47 15.54
CA LEU A 106 -1.47 9.56 14.66
C LEU A 106 -2.93 9.96 14.87
N LYS A 107 -3.85 8.99 14.96
CA LYS A 107 -5.29 9.28 15.13
C LYS A 107 -5.64 9.96 16.47
N ARG A 108 -4.73 9.95 17.44
CA ARG A 108 -4.91 10.64 18.74
C ARG A 108 -4.52 12.12 18.68
N ARG A 109 -3.95 12.59 17.57
CA ARG A 109 -3.53 13.99 17.40
C ARG A 109 -4.70 14.90 16.98
N PRO A 110 -4.60 16.23 17.20
CA PRO A 110 -5.62 17.17 16.76
C PRO A 110 -5.85 17.12 15.23
N PRO A 111 -7.09 17.30 14.74
CA PRO A 111 -7.39 17.18 13.31
C PRO A 111 -6.57 18.08 12.38
N ASP A 112 -6.30 19.32 12.79
CA ASP A 112 -5.51 20.27 11.98
C ASP A 112 -4.04 19.84 11.89
N PHE A 113 -3.53 19.23 12.96
CA PHE A 113 -2.19 18.65 12.96
C PHE A 113 -2.11 17.45 12.02
N VAL A 114 -3.11 16.56 12.10
CA VAL A 114 -3.21 15.39 11.20
C VAL A 114 -3.32 15.81 9.73
N ALA A 115 -4.09 16.86 9.42
CA ALA A 115 -4.18 17.42 8.07
C ALA A 115 -2.81 17.91 7.57
N ARG A 116 -2.05 18.62 8.41
CA ARG A 116 -0.69 19.06 8.07
C ARG A 116 0.27 17.90 7.84
N VAL A 117 0.17 16.83 8.63
CA VAL A 117 0.95 15.60 8.44
C VAL A 117 0.64 14.97 7.09
N LEU A 118 -0.64 14.88 6.71
CA LEU A 118 -1.05 14.37 5.40
C LEU A 118 -0.55 15.23 4.23
N GLU A 119 -0.69 16.55 4.33
CA GLU A 119 -0.16 17.48 3.34
C GLU A 119 1.36 17.38 3.20
N THR A 120 2.05 17.11 4.31
CA THR A 120 3.50 16.90 4.29
C THR A 120 3.83 15.58 3.61
N ALA A 121 3.17 14.47 3.97
CA ALA A 121 3.36 13.16 3.33
C ALA A 121 3.15 13.23 1.81
N ASN A 122 2.08 13.88 1.34
CA ASN A 122 1.82 14.10 -0.08
C ASN A 122 2.94 14.92 -0.74
N ALA A 123 3.43 15.96 -0.05
CA ALA A 123 4.53 16.77 -0.58
C ALA A 123 5.87 16.00 -0.64
N LEU A 124 6.07 14.96 0.17
CA LEU A 124 7.29 14.13 0.15
C LEU A 124 7.33 13.21 -1.08
N ILE A 125 6.19 12.64 -1.47
CA ILE A 125 6.09 11.72 -2.62
C ILE A 125 6.10 12.47 -3.97
N GLU A 126 5.90 13.78 -3.96
CA GLU A 126 5.89 14.63 -5.17
C GLU A 126 7.25 15.30 -5.45
N VAL A 127 8.25 15.14 -4.57
CA VAL A 127 9.50 15.94 -4.60
C VAL A 127 10.25 15.81 -5.93
N ASP A 128 10.33 14.62 -6.51
CA ASP A 128 11.13 14.35 -7.71
C ASP A 128 10.33 14.46 -9.02
N GLY A 129 9.02 14.68 -8.93
CA GLY A 129 8.10 14.68 -10.07
C GLY A 129 7.84 13.28 -10.66
N LYS A 130 8.36 12.21 -10.06
CA LYS A 130 8.14 10.82 -10.42
C LYS A 130 7.58 10.08 -9.22
N VAL A 131 6.27 10.10 -9.10
CA VAL A 131 5.59 9.40 -8.01
C VAL A 131 5.75 7.89 -8.19
N ASP A 132 6.38 7.21 -7.23
CA ASP A 132 6.36 5.75 -7.16
C ASP A 132 4.95 5.27 -6.77
N VAL A 133 4.47 4.19 -7.42
CA VAL A 133 3.08 3.72 -7.21
C VAL A 133 2.86 3.21 -5.80
N PHE A 134 3.86 2.58 -5.19
CA PHE A 134 3.75 2.12 -3.82
C PHE A 134 3.69 3.30 -2.86
N GLU A 135 4.56 4.31 -3.01
CA GLU A 135 4.52 5.55 -2.22
C GLU A 135 3.19 6.29 -2.35
N TYR A 136 2.64 6.34 -3.57
CA TYR A 136 1.32 6.91 -3.83
C TYR A 136 0.22 6.16 -3.08
N LEU A 137 0.15 4.84 -3.23
CA LEU A 137 -0.87 4.02 -2.56
C LEU A 137 -0.74 4.12 -1.04
N LEU A 138 0.48 4.19 -0.54
CA LEU A 138 0.76 4.38 0.87
C LEU A 138 0.16 5.69 1.39
N ALA A 139 0.40 6.81 0.70
CA ALA A 139 -0.21 8.11 1.01
C ALA A 139 -1.75 8.06 1.00
N ARG A 140 -2.33 7.31 0.05
CA ARG A 140 -3.78 7.08 -0.02
C ARG A 140 -4.29 6.24 1.16
N VAL A 141 -3.59 5.18 1.56
CA VAL A 141 -3.96 4.35 2.72
C VAL A 141 -3.96 5.20 3.99
N ILE A 142 -2.91 6.00 4.20
CA ILE A 142 -2.82 6.91 5.36
C ILE A 142 -4.01 7.89 5.36
N THR A 143 -4.29 8.48 4.20
CA THR A 143 -5.39 9.44 4.03
C THR A 143 -6.73 8.80 4.36
N LEU A 144 -7.02 7.62 3.79
CA LEU A 144 -8.24 6.87 4.03
C LEU A 144 -8.40 6.58 5.53
N GLN A 145 -7.43 5.89 6.13
CA GLN A 145 -7.52 5.47 7.53
C GLN A 145 -7.71 6.68 8.46
N LEU A 146 -6.99 7.80 8.23
CA LEU A 146 -7.13 9.01 9.05
C LEU A 146 -8.51 9.64 8.91
N GLN A 147 -9.05 9.72 7.69
CA GLN A 147 -10.41 10.23 7.46
C GLN A 147 -11.46 9.37 8.16
N GLU A 148 -11.32 8.05 8.07
CA GLU A 148 -12.24 7.09 8.67
C GLU A 148 -12.20 7.11 10.19
N SER A 149 -11.01 7.31 10.78
CA SER A 149 -10.86 7.44 12.23
C SER A 149 -11.65 8.61 12.81
N ARG A 150 -11.93 9.65 12.00
CA ARG A 150 -12.74 10.82 12.40
C ARG A 150 -14.24 10.54 12.31
N GLN A 151 -14.67 9.60 11.48
CA GLN A 151 -16.09 9.30 11.23
C GLN A 151 -16.32 7.77 11.18
N PRO A 152 -15.97 7.02 12.23
CA PRO A 152 -15.97 5.55 12.19
C PRO A 152 -17.36 4.96 11.92
N HIS A 153 -18.42 5.65 12.34
CA HIS A 153 -19.81 5.26 12.12
C HIS A 153 -20.26 5.38 10.65
N ARG A 154 -19.49 6.02 9.78
CA ARG A 154 -19.79 6.18 8.35
C ARG A 154 -19.03 5.22 7.45
N VAL A 155 -18.05 4.50 8.00
CA VAL A 155 -17.23 3.52 7.27
C VAL A 155 -18.12 2.38 6.80
N LYS A 156 -18.02 2.06 5.51
CA LYS A 156 -18.75 0.94 4.89
C LYS A 156 -17.73 -0.03 4.30
N VAL A 157 -17.47 -1.10 5.06
CA VAL A 157 -16.50 -2.15 4.69
C VAL A 157 -16.93 -2.92 3.42
N ALA A 158 -18.23 -2.91 3.08
CA ALA A 158 -18.73 -3.48 1.84
C ALA A 158 -19.88 -2.66 1.27
N GLY A 159 -19.94 -2.58 -0.06
CA GLY A 159 -21.05 -1.97 -0.78
C GLY A 159 -22.04 -3.01 -1.31
N ARG A 160 -22.69 -2.67 -2.42
CA ARG A 160 -23.78 -3.46 -3.03
C ARG A 160 -23.57 -3.75 -4.51
N LYS A 161 -22.54 -3.16 -5.13
CA LYS A 161 -22.27 -3.33 -6.56
C LYS A 161 -21.69 -4.71 -6.82
N GLY A 162 -21.96 -5.23 -8.01
CA GLY A 162 -21.34 -6.44 -8.52
C GLY A 162 -20.11 -6.13 -9.38
N LEU A 163 -19.17 -7.07 -9.45
CA LEU A 163 -17.92 -6.87 -10.21
C LEU A 163 -18.16 -6.60 -11.69
N ALA A 164 -19.16 -7.22 -12.30
CA ALA A 164 -19.52 -6.98 -13.69
C ALA A 164 -19.89 -5.50 -13.98
N ALA A 165 -20.45 -4.80 -12.99
CA ALA A 165 -20.80 -3.38 -13.13
C ALA A 165 -19.59 -2.44 -12.98
N LEU A 166 -18.48 -2.94 -12.44
CA LEU A 166 -17.24 -2.21 -12.20
C LEU A 166 -16.04 -2.90 -12.86
N GLN A 167 -16.29 -3.60 -13.96
CA GLN A 167 -15.28 -4.38 -14.65
C GLN A 167 -14.17 -3.48 -15.21
N ILE A 168 -14.52 -2.30 -15.73
CA ILE A 168 -13.54 -1.36 -16.30
C ILE A 168 -12.54 -0.92 -15.22
N GLU A 169 -13.04 -0.57 -14.04
CA GLU A 169 -12.24 -0.14 -12.90
C GLU A 169 -11.33 -1.28 -12.40
N ALA A 170 -11.83 -2.51 -12.39
CA ALA A 170 -11.03 -3.68 -12.04
C ALA A 170 -9.89 -3.89 -13.06
N LEU A 171 -10.18 -3.81 -14.35
CA LEU A 171 -9.18 -3.93 -15.42
C LEU A 171 -8.14 -2.79 -15.36
N GLN A 172 -8.55 -1.58 -15.01
CA GLN A 172 -7.64 -0.44 -14.84
C GLN A 172 -6.65 -0.67 -13.70
N VAL A 173 -7.11 -1.10 -12.52
CA VAL A 173 -6.21 -1.40 -11.40
C VAL A 173 -5.29 -2.57 -11.74
N MET A 174 -5.81 -3.62 -12.37
CA MET A 174 -4.99 -4.74 -12.84
C MET A 174 -3.91 -4.33 -13.83
N ALA A 175 -4.22 -3.44 -14.78
CA ALA A 175 -3.24 -2.95 -15.75
C ALA A 175 -2.14 -2.14 -15.06
N VAL A 176 -2.50 -1.24 -14.14
CA VAL A 176 -1.52 -0.47 -13.35
C VAL A 176 -0.62 -1.41 -12.53
N LEU A 177 -1.17 -2.43 -11.87
CA LEU A 177 -0.35 -3.39 -11.12
C LEU A 177 0.56 -4.23 -12.03
N ALA A 178 0.08 -4.61 -13.22
CA ALA A 178 0.92 -5.30 -14.19
C ALA A 178 2.07 -4.39 -14.63
N ASP A 179 1.78 -3.14 -15.02
CA ASP A 179 2.77 -2.20 -15.54
C ASP A 179 3.85 -1.81 -14.54
N HIS A 180 3.51 -1.75 -13.25
CA HIS A 180 4.44 -1.35 -12.19
C HIS A 180 5.04 -2.54 -11.42
N GLY A 181 4.56 -3.77 -11.66
CA GLY A 181 5.11 -4.98 -11.07
C GLY A 181 6.12 -5.71 -11.95
N HIS A 182 6.07 -5.53 -13.28
CA HIS A 182 6.85 -6.34 -14.21
C HIS A 182 7.66 -5.48 -15.19
N ASP A 183 8.94 -5.80 -15.36
CA ASP A 183 9.89 -4.98 -16.14
C ASP A 183 9.68 -5.06 -17.66
N ASP A 184 9.19 -6.19 -18.17
CA ASP A 184 9.07 -6.44 -19.60
C ASP A 184 7.62 -6.61 -20.07
N GLU A 185 7.36 -6.19 -21.31
CA GLU A 185 6.01 -6.19 -21.91
C GLU A 185 5.36 -7.59 -21.92
N GLN A 186 6.16 -8.65 -22.10
CA GLN A 186 5.63 -10.00 -22.18
C GLN A 186 5.13 -10.47 -20.81
N SER A 187 5.90 -10.20 -19.75
CA SER A 187 5.51 -10.48 -18.36
C SER A 187 4.31 -9.64 -17.93
N ARG A 188 4.28 -8.35 -18.29
CA ARG A 188 3.13 -7.45 -18.04
C ARG A 188 1.83 -7.99 -18.64
N LEU A 189 1.86 -8.38 -19.91
CA LEU A 189 0.70 -8.93 -20.59
C LEU A 189 0.28 -10.30 -20.03
N ALA A 190 1.24 -11.14 -19.65
CA ALA A 190 0.97 -12.46 -19.09
C ALA A 190 0.35 -12.36 -17.67
N ALA A 191 0.86 -11.44 -16.85
CA ALA A 191 0.30 -11.10 -15.54
C ALA A 191 -1.14 -10.59 -15.65
N PHE A 192 -1.38 -9.64 -16.55
CA PHE A 192 -2.73 -9.14 -16.81
C PHE A 192 -3.71 -10.26 -17.20
N ARG A 193 -3.28 -11.17 -18.10
CA ARG A 193 -4.06 -12.34 -18.52
C ARG A 193 -4.34 -13.32 -17.38
N ALA A 194 -3.40 -13.50 -16.45
CA ALA A 194 -3.63 -14.33 -15.25
C ALA A 194 -4.76 -13.75 -14.37
N GLY A 195 -4.80 -12.42 -14.23
CA GLY A 195 -5.91 -11.74 -13.58
C GLY A 195 -7.24 -11.91 -14.33
N LEU A 196 -7.24 -11.80 -15.67
CA LEU A 196 -8.45 -12.05 -16.49
C LEU A 196 -9.00 -13.46 -16.27
N GLY A 197 -8.12 -14.46 -16.27
CA GLY A 197 -8.48 -15.85 -16.00
C GLY A 197 -9.13 -16.03 -14.63
N SER A 198 -8.61 -15.34 -13.61
CA SER A 198 -9.19 -15.34 -12.25
C SER A 198 -10.58 -14.72 -12.18
N LEU A 199 -10.89 -13.78 -13.08
CA LEU A 199 -12.23 -13.19 -13.22
C LEU A 199 -13.16 -13.97 -14.16
N GLY A 200 -12.66 -15.01 -14.82
CA GLY A 200 -13.40 -15.74 -15.85
C GLY A 200 -13.69 -14.90 -17.10
N LEU A 201 -12.84 -13.90 -17.38
CA LEU A 201 -12.95 -13.02 -18.54
C LEU A 201 -12.17 -13.58 -19.73
N ASP A 202 -12.46 -13.07 -20.93
CA ASP A 202 -11.77 -13.47 -22.14
C ASP A 202 -10.30 -13.04 -22.11
N SER A 203 -9.40 -14.02 -22.23
CA SER A 203 -7.94 -13.85 -22.33
C SER A 203 -7.46 -12.99 -23.51
N SER A 204 -8.33 -12.75 -24.50
CA SER A 204 -8.07 -11.86 -25.63
C SER A 204 -8.24 -10.37 -25.29
N THR A 205 -8.84 -10.06 -24.13
CA THR A 205 -9.05 -8.69 -23.67
C THR A 205 -7.71 -7.98 -23.51
N ALA A 206 -7.52 -6.87 -24.22
CA ALA A 206 -6.32 -6.06 -24.11
C ALA A 206 -6.29 -5.26 -22.80
N PRO A 207 -5.10 -5.06 -22.18
CA PRO A 207 -4.98 -4.15 -21.04
C PRO A 207 -5.35 -2.71 -21.44
N PRO A 208 -6.14 -2.00 -20.62
CA PRO A 208 -6.37 -0.58 -20.83
C PRO A 208 -5.06 0.21 -20.67
N ALA A 209 -4.95 1.36 -21.34
CA ALA A 209 -3.82 2.27 -21.16
C ALA A 209 -3.73 2.77 -19.71
N SER A 210 -2.51 2.86 -19.20
CA SER A 210 -2.18 3.17 -17.81
C SER A 210 -1.30 4.42 -17.65
N ASP A 211 -1.06 5.20 -18.71
CA ASP A 211 -0.17 6.38 -18.68
C ASP A 211 -0.60 7.42 -17.61
N GLU A 212 -1.91 7.55 -17.38
CA GLU A 212 -2.48 8.40 -16.33
C GLU A 212 -2.85 7.59 -15.05
N TRP A 213 -2.01 6.62 -14.65
CA TRP A 213 -2.28 5.67 -13.57
C TRP A 213 -2.76 6.33 -12.26
N VAL A 214 -2.21 7.48 -11.87
CA VAL A 214 -2.66 8.24 -10.68
C VAL A 214 -4.15 8.55 -10.75
N ARG A 215 -4.60 9.11 -11.87
CA ARG A 215 -6.02 9.47 -12.09
C ARG A 215 -6.89 8.23 -12.21
N LEU A 216 -6.36 7.15 -12.77
CA LEU A 216 -7.06 5.87 -12.87
C LEU A 216 -7.31 5.28 -11.48
N LEU A 217 -6.27 5.18 -10.64
CA LEU A 217 -6.39 4.64 -9.28
C LEU A 217 -7.34 5.50 -8.42
N ASP A 218 -7.25 6.83 -8.51
CA ASP A 218 -8.13 7.75 -7.78
C ASP A 218 -9.61 7.59 -8.11
N ARG A 219 -9.92 7.19 -9.34
CA ARG A 219 -11.31 6.94 -9.77
C ARG A 219 -11.74 5.50 -9.50
N ALA A 220 -10.86 4.54 -9.76
CA ALA A 220 -11.17 3.13 -9.72
C ALA A 220 -11.30 2.60 -8.29
N LEU A 221 -10.33 2.89 -7.40
CA LEU A 221 -10.28 2.31 -6.06
C LEU A 221 -11.52 2.65 -5.20
N PRO A 222 -11.98 3.93 -5.12
CA PRO A 222 -13.21 4.23 -4.36
C PRO A 222 -14.45 3.54 -4.92
N ARG A 223 -14.50 3.29 -6.24
CA ARG A 223 -15.62 2.59 -6.87
C ARG A 223 -15.57 1.11 -6.59
N LEU A 224 -14.39 0.49 -6.68
CA LEU A 224 -14.17 -0.92 -6.34
C LEU A 224 -14.44 -1.19 -4.85
N ASP A 225 -14.27 -0.19 -3.99
CA ASP A 225 -14.67 -0.28 -2.59
C ASP A 225 -16.20 -0.43 -2.39
N GLU A 226 -17.02 -0.03 -3.37
CA GLU A 226 -18.47 -0.22 -3.35
C GLU A 226 -18.94 -1.64 -3.74
N LEU A 227 -18.01 -2.54 -4.03
CA LEU A 227 -18.32 -3.95 -4.30
C LEU A 227 -18.87 -4.64 -3.05
N LYS A 228 -19.76 -5.61 -3.26
CA LYS A 228 -20.14 -6.56 -2.21
C LYS A 228 -18.96 -7.47 -1.84
N SER A 229 -18.91 -7.98 -0.61
CA SER A 229 -17.78 -8.76 -0.09
C SER A 229 -17.34 -9.91 -1.00
N ALA A 230 -18.28 -10.71 -1.51
CA ALA A 230 -17.97 -11.85 -2.40
C ALA A 230 -17.32 -11.43 -3.73
N ASP A 231 -17.60 -10.21 -4.22
CA ASP A 231 -17.00 -9.70 -5.45
C ASP A 231 -15.70 -8.94 -5.18
N LYS A 232 -15.52 -8.35 -3.98
CA LYS A 232 -14.20 -7.89 -3.52
C LYS A 232 -13.22 -9.06 -3.42
N GLU A 233 -13.66 -10.21 -2.89
CA GLU A 233 -12.85 -11.42 -2.81
C GLU A 233 -12.38 -11.90 -4.20
N LYS A 234 -13.28 -11.90 -5.20
CA LYS A 234 -12.92 -12.21 -6.60
C LYS A 234 -11.92 -11.21 -7.18
N LEU A 235 -12.13 -9.93 -6.92
CA LEU A 235 -11.19 -8.88 -7.34
C LEU A 235 -9.81 -9.14 -6.73
N VAL A 236 -9.73 -9.37 -5.42
CA VAL A 236 -8.46 -9.68 -4.73
C VAL A 236 -7.79 -10.92 -5.31
N ARG A 237 -8.55 -11.98 -5.68
CA ARG A 237 -8.01 -13.16 -6.42
C ARG A 237 -7.30 -12.72 -7.70
N ALA A 238 -7.94 -11.86 -8.48
CA ALA A 238 -7.39 -11.40 -9.74
C ALA A 238 -6.19 -10.48 -9.56
N LEU A 239 -6.23 -9.55 -8.61
CA LEU A 239 -5.10 -8.68 -8.29
C LEU A 239 -3.89 -9.50 -7.82
N ALA A 240 -4.10 -10.50 -6.96
CA ALA A 240 -3.05 -11.42 -6.54
C ALA A 240 -2.47 -12.21 -7.72
N ALA A 241 -3.30 -12.67 -8.65
CA ALA A 241 -2.84 -13.38 -9.84
C ALA A 241 -2.00 -12.50 -10.80
N VAL A 242 -2.28 -11.19 -10.86
CA VAL A 242 -1.45 -10.21 -11.60
C VAL A 242 -0.11 -10.02 -10.91
N VAL A 243 -0.15 -9.72 -9.60
CA VAL A 243 1.04 -9.38 -8.82
C VAL A 243 1.99 -10.58 -8.70
N LEU A 244 1.46 -11.80 -8.56
CA LEU A 244 2.26 -13.02 -8.30
C LEU A 244 2.54 -13.85 -9.57
N HIS A 245 2.38 -13.27 -10.76
CA HIS A 245 2.39 -14.03 -12.01
C HIS A 245 3.73 -14.71 -12.30
N ASP A 246 4.85 -14.05 -12.00
CA ASP A 246 6.20 -14.55 -12.27
C ASP A 246 6.63 -15.68 -11.31
N GLY A 247 5.75 -16.02 -10.35
CA GLY A 247 5.96 -17.05 -9.34
C GLY A 247 7.05 -16.69 -8.34
N ARG A 248 7.57 -15.46 -8.37
CA ARG A 248 8.50 -14.94 -7.36
C ARG A 248 7.70 -14.03 -6.47
N MET A 249 7.80 -14.27 -5.17
CA MET A 249 7.17 -13.36 -4.23
C MET A 249 8.16 -12.26 -3.91
N VAL A 250 8.09 -11.13 -4.62
CA VAL A 250 8.87 -9.95 -4.25
C VAL A 250 8.13 -9.22 -3.13
N ALA A 251 8.83 -8.90 -2.04
CA ALA A 251 8.19 -8.28 -0.89
C ALA A 251 7.52 -6.93 -1.22
N SER A 252 8.09 -6.14 -2.14
CA SER A 252 7.49 -4.88 -2.61
C SER A 252 6.17 -5.08 -3.36
N GLU A 253 6.05 -6.14 -4.15
CA GLU A 253 4.83 -6.49 -4.89
C GLU A 253 3.69 -6.90 -3.95
N LEU A 254 4.03 -7.66 -2.91
CA LEU A 254 3.09 -8.03 -1.86
C LEU A 254 2.60 -6.82 -1.06
N GLU A 255 3.49 -5.89 -0.72
CA GLU A 255 3.11 -4.65 -0.06
C GLU A 255 2.25 -3.75 -0.96
N LEU A 256 2.52 -3.73 -2.27
CA LEU A 256 1.67 -3.04 -3.25
C LEU A 256 0.25 -3.62 -3.27
N LEU A 257 0.13 -4.95 -3.31
CA LEU A 257 -1.16 -5.64 -3.22
C LEU A 257 -1.88 -5.32 -1.91
N ARG A 258 -1.16 -5.35 -0.78
CA ARG A 258 -1.72 -5.01 0.54
C ARG A 258 -2.26 -3.59 0.57
N ALA A 259 -1.50 -2.61 0.06
CA ALA A 259 -1.93 -1.22 0.01
C ALA A 259 -3.19 -1.03 -0.85
N VAL A 260 -3.29 -1.69 -2.01
CA VAL A 260 -4.52 -1.69 -2.83
C VAL A 260 -5.69 -2.31 -2.06
N CYS A 261 -5.46 -3.43 -1.38
CA CYS A 261 -6.48 -4.15 -0.65
C CYS A 261 -7.01 -3.37 0.57
N ASP A 262 -6.13 -2.63 1.26
CA ASP A 262 -6.52 -1.69 2.32
C ASP A 262 -7.45 -0.59 1.79
N LEU A 263 -7.18 -0.07 0.59
CA LEU A 263 -7.99 0.98 -0.06
C LEU A 263 -9.38 0.52 -0.50
N ILE A 264 -9.61 -0.79 -0.56
CA ILE A 264 -10.92 -1.40 -0.85
C ILE A 264 -11.47 -2.18 0.35
N HIS A 265 -10.99 -1.90 1.57
CA HIS A 265 -11.46 -2.52 2.82
C HIS A 265 -11.41 -4.06 2.85
N VAL A 266 -10.38 -4.66 2.23
CA VAL A 266 -10.08 -6.09 2.35
C VAL A 266 -8.66 -6.26 2.87
N PRO A 267 -8.36 -5.86 4.13
CA PRO A 267 -6.99 -5.88 4.63
C PRO A 267 -6.42 -7.30 4.55
N LEU A 268 -5.27 -7.42 3.90
CA LEU A 268 -4.53 -8.68 3.82
C LEU A 268 -3.54 -8.73 4.97
N PRO A 269 -3.38 -9.90 5.64
CA PRO A 269 -2.33 -10.06 6.62
C PRO A 269 -0.96 -9.82 5.96
N LEU A 270 0.07 -9.58 6.76
CA LEU A 270 1.46 -9.52 6.29
C LEU A 270 1.74 -10.73 5.37
N LEU A 271 1.89 -10.45 4.08
CA LEU A 271 2.20 -11.45 3.06
C LEU A 271 3.70 -11.41 2.86
N THR A 272 4.36 -12.53 3.05
CA THR A 272 5.81 -12.61 2.96
C THR A 272 6.22 -13.44 1.78
N GLY A 273 7.10 -12.87 0.96
CA GLY A 273 7.81 -13.63 -0.06
C GLY A 273 8.92 -14.47 0.55
N SER A 274 9.00 -15.72 0.13
CA SER A 274 10.04 -16.67 0.50
C SER A 274 11.20 -16.61 -0.49
#